data_AF-A0A2N5XJG0-F1
#
_entry.id   AF-A0A2N5XJG0-F1
#
_cell.length_a   1.000
_cell.length_b   1.000
_cell.length_c   1.000
_cell.angle_alpha   90.00
_cell.angle_beta   90.00
_cell.angle_gamma   90.00
#
_symmetry.space_group_name_H-M   'P 1'
#
loop_
_entity.id
_entity.type
_entity.pdbx_description
1 polymer ?
#
loop_
_entity_poly.entity_id
_entity_poly.type
_entity_poly.pdbx_seq_one_letter_code
_entity_poly.pdbx_strand_id
1 'polypeptide(L)' 'MIEEILPGSVACASAFGDLPPGTDGGLLPAEAAAVSRAVAKRRAEFTTVRVCARRALRALGLPGVALVPDRRG' A
#
# COMPACT_ATOMS: atom_id res chain seq x y z
N MET A 1 0.20 6.58 16.49
CA MET A 1 0.08 5.95 15.14
C MET A 1 -0.83 4.73 15.22
N ILE A 2 -1.27 4.11 14.10
CA ILE A 2 -2.30 3.04 14.16
C ILE A 2 -1.87 1.81 14.97
N GLU A 3 -0.57 1.52 15.02
CA GLU A 3 0.05 0.50 15.86
C GLU A 3 -0.25 0.65 17.36
N GLU A 4 -0.46 1.87 17.86
CA GLU A 4 -0.70 2.13 19.29
C GLU A 4 -2.08 1.65 19.76
N ILE A 5 -3.00 1.40 18.82
CA ILE A 5 -4.37 0.95 19.10
C ILE A 5 -4.61 -0.52 18.68
N LEU A 6 -3.56 -1.22 18.24
CA LEU A 6 -3.65 -2.60 17.77
C LEU A 6 -2.98 -3.57 18.77
N PRO A 7 -3.50 -4.81 18.91
CA PRO A 7 -2.80 -5.87 19.63
C PRO A 7 -1.45 -6.20 18.97
N GLY A 8 -0.46 -6.63 19.76
CA GLY A 8 0.88 -6.98 19.27
C GLY A 8 0.93 -8.15 18.27
N SER A 9 -0.17 -8.88 18.09
CA SER A 9 -0.32 -9.92 17.06
C SER A 9 -0.68 -9.37 15.68
N VAL A 10 -0.95 -8.08 15.54
CA VAL A 10 -1.35 -7.43 14.28
C VAL A 10 -0.15 -6.70 13.67
N ALA A 11 0.12 -6.94 12.39
CA ALA A 11 1.09 -6.14 11.65
C ALA A 11 0.41 -4.95 10.97
N CYS A 12 1.05 -3.79 11.04
CA CYS A 12 0.64 -2.59 10.34
C CYS A 12 1.86 -1.81 9.83
N ALA A 13 1.63 -0.94 8.86
CA ALA A 13 2.60 0.04 8.42
C ALA A 13 1.86 1.31 8.00
N SER A 14 2.43 2.47 8.33
CA SER A 14 1.86 3.78 8.00
C SER A 14 2.94 4.69 7.41
N ALA A 15 2.52 5.76 6.74
CA ALA A 15 3.39 6.80 6.21
C ALA A 15 2.68 8.14 6.28
N PHE A 16 3.43 9.20 6.56
CA PHE A 16 2.94 10.57 6.51
C PHE A 16 3.32 11.19 5.17
N GLY A 17 2.30 11.56 4.39
CA GLY A 17 2.48 12.06 3.03
C GLY A 17 2.78 10.96 2.02
N ASP A 18 3.05 11.39 0.79
CA ASP A 18 3.36 10.49 -0.32
C ASP A 18 4.80 10.00 -0.24
N LEU A 19 5.01 8.69 -0.44
CA LEU A 19 6.34 8.14 -0.52
C LEU A 19 7.07 8.60 -1.79
N PRO A 20 8.41 8.75 -1.73
CA PRO A 20 9.20 9.02 -2.92
C PRO A 20 8.95 7.97 -4.02
N PRO A 21 8.95 8.36 -5.31
CA PRO A 21 8.82 7.41 -6.41
C PRO A 21 9.84 6.28 -6.32
N GLY A 22 9.40 5.05 -6.59
CA GLY A 22 10.27 3.85 -6.56
C GLY A 22 10.49 3.24 -5.18
N THR A 23 9.99 3.84 -4.10
CA THR A 23 10.04 3.22 -2.76
C THR A 23 9.42 1.83 -2.78
N ASP A 24 10.19 0.82 -2.36
CA ASP A 24 9.80 -0.59 -2.36
C ASP A 24 9.23 -1.11 -3.70
N GLY A 25 9.76 -0.58 -4.81
CA GLY A 25 9.35 -0.95 -6.16
C GLY A 25 8.04 -0.30 -6.65
N GLY A 26 7.42 0.59 -5.87
CA GLY A 26 6.22 1.33 -6.30
C GLY A 26 4.99 0.44 -6.52
N LEU A 27 4.22 0.70 -7.58
CA LEU A 27 3.04 -0.12 -7.91
C LEU A 27 3.43 -1.34 -8.74
N LEU A 28 2.83 -2.48 -8.40
CA LEU A 28 2.87 -3.66 -9.27
C LEU A 28 2.00 -3.44 -10.52
N PRO A 29 2.25 -4.16 -11.64
CA PRO A 29 1.54 -3.90 -12.91
C PRO A 29 0.01 -3.89 -12.80
N ALA A 30 -0.56 -4.85 -12.06
CA ALA A 30 -2.00 -4.92 -11.83
C ALA A 30 -2.55 -3.71 -11.03
N GLU A 31 -1.79 -3.23 -10.05
CA GLU A 31 -2.14 -2.06 -9.25
C GLU A 31 -2.04 -0.77 -10.07
N ALA A 32 -0.99 -0.64 -10.89
CA ALA A 32 -0.80 0.49 -11.79
C ALA A 32 -1.95 0.60 -12.83
N ALA A 33 -2.41 -0.54 -13.34
CA ALA A 33 -3.56 -0.59 -14.25
C ALA A 33 -4.85 -0.08 -13.58
N ALA A 34 -5.08 -0.47 -12.32
CA ALA A 34 -6.28 -0.07 -11.56
C ALA A 34 -6.41 1.45 -11.35
N VAL A 35 -5.29 2.17 -11.30
CA VAL A 35 -5.27 3.64 -11.12
C VAL A 35 -4.77 4.40 -12.34
N SER A 36 -4.72 3.75 -13.50
CA SER A 36 -4.21 4.34 -14.75
C SER A 36 -4.90 5.64 -15.17
N ARG A 37 -6.20 5.77 -14.88
CA ARG A 37 -7.01 6.96 -15.18
C ARG A 37 -7.11 7.95 -14.02
N ALA A 38 -6.50 7.64 -12.87
CA ALA A 38 -6.58 8.48 -11.70
C ALA A 38 -5.62 9.68 -11.81
N VAL A 39 -6.04 10.82 -11.24
CA VAL A 39 -5.20 12.01 -11.15
C VAL A 39 -3.93 11.75 -10.33
N ALA A 40 -2.88 12.55 -10.54
CA ALA A 40 -1.55 12.33 -9.95
C ALA A 40 -1.60 12.18 -8.42
N LYS A 41 -2.35 13.04 -7.73
CA LYS A 41 -2.55 12.99 -6.27
C LYS A 41 -3.12 11.65 -5.81
N ARG A 42 -4.14 11.13 -6.51
CA ARG A 42 -4.75 9.84 -6.18
C ARG A 42 -3.81 8.67 -6.45
N ARG A 43 -3.01 8.75 -7.52
CA ARG A 43 -1.99 7.74 -7.83
C ARG A 43 -0.89 7.70 -6.77
N ALA A 44 -0.45 8.85 -6.28
CA ALA A 44 0.55 8.96 -5.22
C ALA A 44 0.03 8.36 -3.90
N GLU A 45 -1.16 8.75 -3.48
CA GLU A 45 -1.83 8.20 -2.29
C GLU A 45 -1.99 6.67 -2.39
N PHE A 46 -2.52 6.20 -3.53
CA PHE A 46 -2.72 4.77 -3.77
C PHE A 46 -1.40 4.00 -3.74
N THR A 47 -0.34 4.55 -4.33
CA THR A 47 1.01 3.94 -4.29
C THR A 47 1.49 3.79 -2.86
N THR A 48 1.40 4.86 -2.07
CA THR A 48 1.80 4.87 -0.67
C THR A 48 1.08 3.81 0.14
N VAL A 49 -0.25 3.74 0.05
CA VAL A 49 -1.05 2.76 0.79
C VAL A 49 -0.72 1.33 0.38
N ARG A 50 -0.47 1.08 -0.91
CA ARG A 50 -0.11 -0.26 -1.41
C ARG A 50 1.28 -0.70 -0.97
N VAL A 51 2.25 0.21 -0.93
CA VAL A 51 3.57 -0.05 -0.34
C VAL A 51 3.44 -0.39 1.15
N CYS A 52 2.69 0.41 1.93
CA CYS A 52 2.43 0.14 3.34
C CYS A 52 1.77 -1.24 3.55
N ALA A 53 0.74 -1.57 2.77
CA ALA A 53 0.05 -2.86 2.88
C ALA A 53 1.01 -4.04 2.62
N ARG A 54 1.89 -3.94 1.61
CA ARG A 54 2.89 -4.99 1.37
C ARG A 54 3.97 -5.05 2.43
N ARG A 55 4.36 -3.94 3.06
CA ARG A 55 5.24 -3.96 4.25
C ARG A 55 4.59 -4.73 5.40
N ALA A 56 3.30 -4.48 5.66
CA ALA A 56 2.55 -5.20 6.69
C ALA A 56 2.44 -6.70 6.38
N LEU A 57 2.18 -7.08 5.12
CA LEU A 57 2.20 -8.49 4.69
C LEU A 57 3.56 -9.15 4.94
N ARG A 58 4.67 -8.48 4.56
CA ARG A 58 6.03 -9.00 4.79
C ARG A 58 6.34 -9.16 6.28
N ALA A 59 5.86 -8.26 7.13
CA ALA A 59 6.02 -8.37 8.58
C ALA A 59 5.27 -9.59 9.17
N LEU A 60 4.21 -10.06 8.50
CA LEU A 60 3.52 -11.32 8.82
C LEU A 60 4.20 -12.56 8.22
N GLY A 61 5.33 -12.41 7.54
CA GLY A 61 6.00 -13.50 6.82
C GLY A 61 5.32 -13.87 5.49
N LEU A 62 4.40 -13.05 4.99
CA LEU A 62 3.69 -13.27 3.74
C LEU A 62 4.37 -12.52 2.57
N PRO A 63 4.25 -13.03 1.33
CA PRO A 63 4.75 -12.32 0.17
C PRO A 63 3.97 -11.02 -0.07
N GLY A 64 4.67 -9.98 -0.51
CA GLY A 64 4.06 -8.72 -0.93
C GLY A 64 3.41 -8.85 -2.31
N VAL A 65 2.17 -9.33 -2.35
CA VAL A 65 1.39 -9.50 -3.58
C VAL A 65 0.70 -8.20 -4.04
N ALA A 66 0.21 -8.19 -5.27
CA ALA A 66 -0.60 -7.08 -5.79
C ALA A 66 -1.96 -7.02 -5.10
N LEU A 67 -2.34 -5.83 -4.64
CA LEU A 67 -3.63 -5.60 -3.98
C LEU A 67 -4.48 -4.68 -4.87
N VAL A 68 -5.39 -5.27 -5.64
CA VAL A 68 -6.30 -4.52 -6.53
C VAL A 68 -7.66 -4.28 -5.84
N PRO A 69 -8.31 -3.13 -6.09
CA PRO A 69 -9.68 -2.88 -5.61
C PRO A 69 -10.66 -3.94 -6.12
N ASP A 70 -11.69 -4.23 -5.33
CA ASP A 70 -12.77 -5.10 -5.76
C ASP A 70 -13.94 -4.28 -6.36
N ARG A 71 -15.11 -4.90 -6.53
CA ARG A 71 -16.30 -4.22 -7.10
C ARG A 71 -16.80 -3.04 -6.25
N ARG A 72 -16.43 -2.97 -4.98
CA ARG A 72 -16.83 -1.94 -4.01
C ARG A 72 -15.71 -0.96 -3.67
N GLY A 73 -14.59 -1.04 -4.38
CA GLY A 73 -13.41 -0.19 -4.18
C GLY A 73 -12.38 -0.84 -3.28
#